data_AF-A0AAD5ZE51-F1
#
_entry.id   AF-A0AAD5ZE51-F1
#
_cell.length_a   1.000
_cell.length_b   1.000
_cell.length_c   1.000
_cell.angle_alpha   90.00
_cell.angle_beta   90.00
_cell.angle_gamma   90.00
#
_symmetry.space_group_name_H-M   'P 1'
#
loop_
_entity.id
_entity.type
_entity.pdbx_description
1 polymer ?
#
loop_
_entity_poly.entity_id
_entity_poly.type
_entity_poly.pdbx_seq_one_letter_code
_entity_poly.pdbx_strand_id
1 'polypeptide(L)'
;MDVLSQMLLKTSTGVNATLTDRLKQPFYLFQYANDALIFSSVHGQAIHSLKLALQLFSQVSGLQINFSKSSIVPLNLSENTVLQVTQILECDTASLPVTYLGLPLTNKRPD
;
A
#
# COMPACT_ATOMS: atom_id res chain seq x y z
N MET A 1 -14.14 -10.87 -4.91
CA MET A 1 -13.33 -9.66 -5.16
C MET A 1 -12.41 -9.36 -3.97
N ASP A 2 -11.61 -10.33 -3.49
CA ASP A 2 -10.85 -10.15 -2.23
C ASP A 2 -9.44 -10.77 -2.22
N VAL A 3 -8.93 -11.22 -3.36
CA VAL A 3 -7.63 -11.94 -3.41
C VAL A 3 -6.49 -11.05 -2.92
N LEU A 4 -6.42 -9.79 -3.37
CA LEU A 4 -5.37 -8.85 -2.95
C LEU A 4 -5.47 -8.51 -1.46
N SER A 5 -6.70 -8.28 -0.96
CA SER A 5 -6.96 -8.06 0.46
C SER A 5 -6.49 -9.25 1.32
N GLN A 6 -6.85 -10.47 0.90
CA GLN A 6 -6.39 -11.70 1.57
C GLN A 6 -4.88 -11.89 1.51
N MET A 7 -4.23 -11.48 0.41
CA MET A 7 -2.78 -11.55 0.30
C MET A 7 -2.08 -10.58 1.24
N LEU A 8 -2.55 -9.32 1.31
CA LEU A 8 -2.02 -8.35 2.27
C LEU A 8 -2.22 -8.81 3.72
N LEU A 9 -3.38 -9.37 4.05
CA LEU A 9 -3.64 -9.96 5.36
C LEU A 9 -2.66 -11.10 5.70
N LYS A 10 -2.39 -11.99 4.73
CA LYS A 10 -1.46 -13.12 4.91
C LYS A 10 -0.01 -12.68 5.04
N THR A 11 0.40 -11.58 4.40
CA THR A 11 1.77 -11.05 4.53
C THR A 11 2.09 -10.48 5.91
N SER A 12 1.07 -10.16 6.71
CA SER A 12 1.23 -9.72 8.10
C SER A 12 1.43 -10.88 9.08
N THR A 13 0.90 -12.06 8.77
CA THR A 13 0.82 -13.19 9.71
C THR A 13 1.90 -14.22 9.39
N GLY A 14 3.09 -14.06 9.97
CA GLY A 14 4.05 -15.15 10.08
C GLY A 14 3.54 -16.22 11.05
N VAL A 15 2.92 -17.28 10.53
CA VAL A 15 2.65 -18.62 11.11
C VAL A 15 2.00 -18.75 12.52
N ASN A 16 2.01 -17.78 13.44
CA ASN A 16 1.47 -17.94 14.82
C ASN A 16 0.71 -16.70 15.34
N ALA A 17 -0.32 -16.24 14.62
CA ALA A 17 -1.10 -15.06 15.01
C ALA A 17 -2.39 -15.45 15.78
N THR A 18 -2.28 -15.49 17.11
CA THR A 18 -3.42 -15.53 18.05
C THR A 18 -4.37 -14.36 17.80
N LEU A 19 -5.67 -14.54 18.07
CA LEU A 19 -6.79 -13.64 17.72
C LEU A 19 -6.64 -12.15 18.09
N THR A 20 -5.65 -11.77 18.90
CA THR A 20 -5.27 -10.38 19.23
C THR A 20 -4.49 -9.65 18.13
N ASP A 21 -3.95 -10.35 17.12
CA ASP A 21 -3.07 -9.80 16.09
C ASP A 21 -3.81 -9.17 14.89
N ARG A 22 -5.14 -9.34 14.80
CA ARG A 22 -5.97 -8.77 13.71
C ARG A 22 -5.99 -7.24 13.67
N LEU A 23 -5.58 -6.55 14.74
CA LEU A 23 -5.51 -5.09 14.85
C LEU A 23 -4.14 -4.50 14.49
N LYS A 24 -3.12 -5.34 14.22
CA LYS A 24 -1.78 -4.91 13.74
C LYS A 24 -1.63 -5.16 12.24
N GLN A 25 -2.61 -4.81 11.43
CA GLN A 25 -2.44 -4.90 9.98
C GLN A 25 -1.51 -3.77 9.53
N PRO A 26 -0.34 -4.07 8.91
CA PRO A 26 0.57 -3.03 8.42
C PRO A 26 0.00 -2.29 7.20
N PHE A 27 -1.12 -2.76 6.63
CA PHE A 27 -1.74 -2.23 5.41
C PHE A 27 -3.26 -2.11 5.54
N TYR A 28 -3.81 -0.99 5.08
CA TYR A 28 -5.24 -0.82 4.78
C TYR A 28 -5.40 -0.61 3.28
N LEU A 29 -6.40 -1.26 2.69
CA LEU A 29 -6.60 -1.31 1.24
C LEU A 29 -8.01 -0.84 0.88
N PHE A 30 -8.09 0.15 0.01
CA PHE A 30 -9.31 0.64 -0.60
C PHE A 30 -9.22 0.38 -2.10
N GLN A 31 -10.14 -0.38 -2.66
CA GLN A 31 -10.14 -0.73 -4.08
C GLN A 31 -11.48 -0.41 -4.72
N TYR A 32 -11.44 0.18 -5.89
CA TYR A 32 -12.60 0.39 -6.74
C TYR A 32 -12.21 0.16 -8.20
N ALA A 33 -12.86 -0.81 -8.85
CA ALA A 33 -12.53 -1.24 -10.21
C ALA A 33 -11.02 -1.51 -10.38
N ASN A 34 -10.32 -0.63 -11.11
CA ASN A 34 -8.89 -0.75 -11.41
C ASN A 34 -7.99 0.10 -10.50
N ASP A 35 -8.58 0.92 -9.62
CA ASP A 35 -7.85 1.85 -8.77
C ASP A 35 -7.76 1.33 -7.33
N ALA A 36 -6.53 1.13 -6.87
CA ALA A 36 -6.22 0.70 -5.51
C ALA A 36 -5.49 1.80 -4.75
N LEU A 37 -5.90 2.01 -3.50
CA LEU A 37 -5.27 2.90 -2.56
C LEU A 37 -4.86 2.13 -1.31
N ILE A 38 -3.59 2.23 -0.94
CA ILE A 38 -3.00 1.46 0.15
C ILE A 38 -2.43 2.43 1.19
N PHE A 39 -2.94 2.38 2.41
CA PHE A 39 -2.33 3.05 3.55
C PHE A 39 -1.45 2.06 4.30
N SER A 40 -0.24 2.48 4.68
CA SER A 40 0.68 1.62 5.42
C SER A 40 1.47 2.39 6.46
N SER A 41 1.75 1.73 7.59
CA SER A 41 2.80 2.21 8.49
C SER A 41 4.16 1.74 7.97
N VAL A 42 5.05 2.70 7.67
CA VAL A 42 6.34 2.38 7.05
C VAL A 42 7.25 1.69 8.07
N HIS A 43 7.39 0.38 7.90
CA HIS A 43 8.40 -0.46 8.54
C HIS A 43 9.17 -1.15 7.42
N GLY A 44 10.50 -1.12 7.44
CA GLY A 44 11.34 -1.55 6.30
C GLY A 44 10.95 -2.92 5.73
N GLN A 45 10.76 -3.92 6.59
CA GLN A 45 10.34 -5.27 6.16
C GLN A 45 8.93 -5.32 5.57
N ALA A 46 8.01 -4.47 6.04
CA ALA A 46 6.62 -4.46 5.59
C ALA A 46 6.54 -4.06 4.10
N ILE A 47 7.29 -3.02 3.69
CA ILE A 47 7.26 -2.54 2.31
C ILE A 47 7.79 -3.60 1.32
N HIS A 48 8.78 -4.39 1.70
CA HIS A 48 9.21 -5.54 0.91
C HIS A 48 8.11 -6.60 0.76
N SER A 49 7.44 -6.93 1.87
CA SER A 49 6.29 -7.86 1.84
C SER A 49 5.15 -7.33 0.97
N LEU A 50 4.90 -6.02 0.97
CA LEU A 50 3.91 -5.38 0.11
C LEU A 50 4.28 -5.56 -1.37
N LYS A 51 5.54 -5.26 -1.76
CA LYS A 51 6.00 -5.46 -3.14
C LYS A 51 5.78 -6.91 -3.58
N LEU A 52 6.18 -7.86 -2.75
CA LEU A 52 6.01 -9.29 -3.03
C LEU A 52 4.53 -9.66 -3.20
N ALA A 53 3.65 -9.19 -2.30
CA ALA A 53 2.21 -9.45 -2.38
C ALA A 53 1.61 -8.92 -3.69
N LEU A 54 1.99 -7.71 -4.08
CA LEU A 54 1.58 -7.07 -5.33
C LEU A 54 2.07 -7.87 -6.55
N GLN A 55 3.34 -8.28 -6.56
CA GLN A 55 3.91 -9.10 -7.65
C GLN A 55 3.21 -10.47 -7.76
N LEU A 56 3.00 -11.15 -6.63
CA LEU A 56 2.28 -12.42 -6.59
C LEU A 56 0.83 -12.25 -7.05
N PHE A 57 0.17 -11.16 -6.65
CA PHE A 57 -1.18 -10.88 -7.12
C PHE A 57 -1.21 -10.70 -8.63
N SER A 58 -0.24 -9.97 -9.18
CA SER A 58 -0.10 -9.78 -10.63
C SER A 58 0.07 -11.10 -11.37
N GLN A 59 0.92 -11.99 -10.84
CA GLN A 59 1.14 -13.32 -11.41
C GLN A 59 -0.10 -14.23 -11.34
N VAL A 60 -0.81 -14.24 -10.21
CA VAL A 60 -1.95 -15.14 -10.00
C VAL A 60 -3.21 -14.64 -10.71
N SER A 61 -3.45 -13.34 -10.73
CA SER A 61 -4.63 -12.73 -11.37
C SER A 61 -4.46 -12.52 -12.88
N GLY A 62 -3.22 -12.51 -13.37
CA GLY A 62 -2.90 -12.09 -14.74
C GLY A 62 -3.02 -10.59 -14.96
N LEU A 63 -3.35 -9.80 -13.93
CA LEU A 63 -3.42 -8.34 -14.01
C LEU A 63 -2.02 -7.74 -13.84
N GLN A 64 -1.67 -6.71 -14.60
CA GLN A 64 -0.42 -5.99 -14.42
C GLN A 64 -0.61 -4.79 -13.51
N ILE A 65 0.21 -4.70 -12.47
CA ILE A 65 0.28 -3.53 -11.60
C ILE A 65 1.14 -2.48 -12.29
N ASN A 66 0.58 -1.30 -12.50
CA ASN A 66 1.28 -0.20 -13.15
C ASN A 66 1.97 0.67 -12.10
N PHE A 67 3.21 0.30 -11.75
CA PHE A 67 4.02 1.07 -10.81
C PHE A 67 4.34 2.48 -11.31
N SER A 68 4.44 2.69 -12.63
CA SER A 68 4.66 4.02 -13.24
C SER A 68 3.46 4.97 -13.13
N LYS A 69 2.25 4.45 -12.90
CA LYS A 69 1.05 5.24 -12.58
C LYS A 69 0.75 5.25 -11.08
N SER A 70 1.51 4.50 -10.30
CA SER A 70 1.38 4.45 -8.85
C SER A 70 2.28 5.51 -8.24
N SER A 71 1.88 6.06 -7.10
CA SER A 71 2.68 7.07 -6.41
C SER A 71 2.64 6.86 -4.90
N ILE A 72 3.75 7.13 -4.22
CA ILE A 72 3.84 7.16 -2.76
C ILE A 72 3.56 8.57 -2.27
N VAL A 73 2.63 8.69 -1.33
CA VAL A 73 2.37 9.94 -0.61
C VAL A 73 2.96 9.81 0.79
N PRO A 74 4.12 10.43 1.07
CA PRO A 74 4.74 10.33 2.38
C PRO A 74 3.96 11.18 3.40
N LEU A 75 3.59 10.56 4.52
CA LEU A 75 2.92 11.23 5.65
C LEU A 75 3.88 11.25 6.83
N ASN A 76 4.49 12.41 7.12
CA ASN A 76 5.44 12.60 8.22
C ASN A 76 6.62 11.62 8.21
N LEU A 77 7.17 11.31 7.02
CA LEU A 77 8.33 10.44 6.87
C LEU A 77 9.61 11.25 6.63
N SER A 78 10.76 10.73 7.08
CA SER A 78 12.06 11.32 6.74
C SER A 78 12.39 11.09 5.27
N GLU A 79 13.14 12.01 4.65
CA GLU A 79 13.54 11.88 3.23
C GLU A 79 14.27 10.56 2.94
N ASN A 80 15.14 10.12 3.85
CA ASN A 80 15.83 8.83 3.75
C ASN A 80 14.86 7.66 3.67
N THR A 81 13.79 7.69 4.49
CA THR A 81 12.75 6.66 4.47
C THR A 81 11.96 6.72 3.16
N VAL A 82 11.61 7.92 2.69
CA VAL A 82 10.90 8.07 1.41
C VAL A 82 11.72 7.50 0.26
N LEU A 83 13.01 7.81 0.19
CA LEU A 83 13.93 7.27 -0.82
C LEU A 83 14.03 5.74 -0.77
N GLN A 84 14.10 5.16 0.43
CA GLN A 84 14.10 3.70 0.57
C GLN A 84 12.81 3.08 0.04
N VAL A 85 11.65 3.66 0.37
CA VAL A 85 10.34 3.12 -0.05
C VAL A 85 10.15 3.25 -1.56
N THR A 86 10.56 4.37 -2.17
CA THR A 86 10.47 4.58 -3.62
C THR A 86 11.40 3.66 -4.39
N GLN A 87 12.61 3.40 -3.88
CA GLN A 87 13.53 2.41 -4.45
C GLN A 87 12.97 0.99 -4.38
N ILE A 88 12.31 0.63 -3.28
CA ILE A 88 11.71 -0.70 -3.15
C ILE A 88 10.51 -0.85 -4.08
N LEU A 89 9.57 0.10 -4.06
CA LEU A 89 8.31 -0.02 -4.81
C LEU A 89 8.40 0.44 -6.27
N GLU A 90 9.50 1.09 -6.67
CA GLU A 90 9.72 1.60 -8.03
C GLU A 90 8.60 2.53 -8.52
N CYS A 91 8.10 3.39 -7.64
CA CYS A 91 7.05 4.35 -7.95
C CYS A 91 7.44 5.77 -7.53
N ASP A 92 6.82 6.75 -8.17
CA ASP A 92 7.10 8.16 -7.98
C ASP A 92 6.57 8.67 -6.64
N THR A 93 7.14 9.76 -6.15
CA THR A 93 6.62 10.47 -4.98
C THR A 93 5.58 11.50 -5.40
N ALA A 94 4.49 11.57 -4.64
CA ALA A 94 3.48 12.60 -4.77
C ALA A 94 3.26 13.31 -3.42
N SER A 95 2.68 14.50 -3.47
CA SER A 95 2.30 15.26 -2.28
C SER A 95 0.78 15.45 -2.24
N LEU A 96 0.23 15.64 -1.04
CA LEU A 96 -1.18 15.97 -0.89
C LEU A 96 -1.46 17.40 -1.40
N PRO A 97 -2.63 17.65 -2.01
CA PRO A 97 -3.73 16.71 -2.20
C PRO A 97 -3.55 15.76 -3.39
N VAL A 98 -3.98 14.51 -3.25
CA VAL A 98 -3.98 13.49 -4.32
C VAL A 98 -5.41 13.13 -4.71
N THR A 99 -5.67 12.94 -6.01
CA THR A 99 -7.01 12.59 -6.48
C THR A 99 -7.20 11.06 -6.48
N TYR A 100 -8.23 10.58 -5.81
CA TYR A 100 -8.69 9.19 -5.87
C TYR A 100 -10.16 9.18 -6.28
N LEU A 101 -10.49 8.54 -7.42
CA LEU A 101 -11.85 8.49 -7.97
C LEU A 101 -12.49 9.87 -8.20
N GLY A 102 -11.69 10.86 -8.59
CA GLY A 102 -12.16 12.25 -8.78
C GLY A 102 -12.34 13.04 -7.47
N LEU A 103 -12.05 12.44 -6.32
CA LEU A 103 -12.12 13.11 -5.02
C LEU A 103 -10.71 13.49 -4.53
N PRO A 104 -10.49 14.76 -4.12
CA PRO A 104 -9.22 15.17 -3.54
C PRO A 104 -9.08 14.62 -2.13
N LEU A 105 -8.07 13.78 -1.92
CA LEU A 105 -7.61 13.35 -0.62
C LEU A 105 -6.69 14.44 -0.06
N THR A 106 -7.06 15.00 1.09
CA THR A 106 -6.33 16.07 1.76
C THR A 106 -6.10 15.71 3.22
N ASN A 107 -5.03 16.26 3.81
CA ASN A 107 -4.77 16.18 5.24
C ASN A 107 -5.44 17.32 6.03
N LYS A 108 -6.17 18.21 5.34
CA LYS A 108 -6.92 19.30 5.96
C LYS A 108 -8.36 18.86 6.27
N ARG A 109 -8.87 19.28 7.42
CA ARG A 109 -10.29 19.12 7.76
C ARG A 109 -11.12 19.95 6.75
N PRO A 110 -12.19 19.41 6.15
CA PRO A 110 -13.13 20.23 5.41
C PRO A 110 -13.80 21.22 6.36
N ASP A 111 -13.85 22.49 5.96
CA ASP A 111 -14.52 23.56 6.71
C ASP A 111 -16.05 23.34 6.82
#